data_AF-A0A9X0BNH9-F1
#
_entry.id   AF-A0A9X0BNH9-F1
#
_cell.length_a   1.000
_cell.length_b   1.000
_cell.length_c   1.000
_cell.angle_alpha   90.00
_cell.angle_beta   90.00
_cell.angle_gamma   90.00
#
_symmetry.space_group_name_H-M   'P 1'
#
loop_
_entity.id
_entity.type
_entity.pdbx_description
1 polymer ?
#
loop_
_entity_poly.entity_id
_entity_poly.type
_entity_poly.pdbx_seq_one_letter_code
_entity_poly.pdbx_strand_id
1 'polypeptide(L)'
;MISSLSPTGKADTLSETAFETARREACEEIGLPDINQTLPPPFAVEHLCELPANLAKTELVVRPCVALLHSFDPATGMNADPETELIPRLDAREVAAVFTARFDDFLRIKNSQGRGEGDWYKGSWSLWHNSNWRMHQFFVSNADHAVRPRSPGNQTQNAAVETLSRQEESGQVPHYRVFGMTARMLVDAARVAYARDPGFEHNSHFGDEEMISKLRRLGRLSEKRRPGEELTRETMERAAKLS
;
A
#
# COMPACT_ATOMS: atom_id res chain seq x y z
N MET A 1 -9.75 9.87 6.33
CA MET A 1 -9.56 8.47 5.91
C MET A 1 -8.14 8.35 5.36
N ILE A 2 -7.34 7.39 5.80
CA ILE A 2 -6.09 7.04 5.11
C ILE A 2 -6.46 5.85 4.24
N SER A 3 -6.80 6.12 2.97
CA SER A 3 -7.09 5.07 2.00
C SER A 3 -5.78 4.36 1.68
N SER A 4 -5.55 3.20 2.29
CA SER A 4 -4.41 2.33 1.98
C SER A 4 -4.71 1.45 0.77
N LEU A 5 -4.86 2.05 -0.41
CA LEU A 5 -4.23 1.45 -1.58
C LEU A 5 -2.97 2.26 -1.80
N SER A 6 -1.83 1.59 -1.89
CA SER A 6 -0.67 2.23 -2.50
C SER A 6 -0.89 2.09 -4.00
N PRO A 7 -1.35 3.13 -4.71
CA PRO A 7 -1.03 3.19 -6.12
C PRO A 7 0.49 3.12 -6.22
N THR A 8 0.95 2.13 -6.96
CA THR A 8 2.36 1.79 -7.04
C THR A 8 2.77 1.83 -8.48
N GLY A 9 3.68 2.72 -8.80
CA GLY A 9 4.39 2.60 -10.04
C GLY A 9 5.75 3.24 -10.02
N LYS A 10 6.40 3.10 -11.16
CA LYS A 10 7.80 3.41 -11.33
C LYS A 10 7.89 4.89 -11.68
N ALA A 11 8.86 5.59 -11.09
CA ALA A 11 9.20 6.92 -11.56
C ALA A 11 9.56 6.88 -13.05
N ASP A 12 8.92 7.73 -13.85
CA ASP A 12 9.13 7.87 -15.28
C ASP A 12 10.48 8.54 -15.56
N THR A 13 10.92 9.41 -14.65
CA THR A 13 12.18 10.13 -14.76
C THR A 13 12.96 10.12 -13.44
N LEU A 14 14.27 10.35 -13.51
CA LEU A 14 15.12 10.45 -12.31
C LEU A 14 14.84 11.70 -11.46
N SER A 15 14.16 12.69 -12.03
CA SER A 15 13.79 13.95 -11.36
C SER A 15 12.41 13.92 -10.74
N GLU A 16 11.57 12.94 -11.09
CA GLU A 16 10.24 12.79 -10.51
C GLU A 16 10.37 12.42 -9.04
N THR A 17 9.73 13.21 -8.18
CA THR A 17 9.71 12.94 -6.75
C THR A 17 8.83 11.74 -6.44
N ALA A 18 9.02 11.13 -5.27
CA ALA A 18 8.19 10.01 -4.85
C ALA A 18 6.72 10.41 -4.72
N PHE A 19 6.45 11.63 -4.24
CA PHE A 19 5.08 12.13 -4.15
C PHE A 19 4.43 12.40 -5.51
N GLU A 20 5.17 13.00 -6.46
CA GLU A 20 4.68 13.16 -7.84
C GLU A 20 4.37 11.81 -8.48
N THR A 21 5.29 10.85 -8.36
CA THR A 21 5.07 9.48 -8.85
C THR A 21 3.81 8.88 -8.24
N ALA A 22 3.67 8.93 -6.91
CA ALA A 22 2.51 8.35 -6.23
C ALA A 22 1.18 9.01 -6.65
N ARG A 23 1.19 10.32 -6.95
CA ARG A 23 -0.02 11.05 -7.36
C ARG A 23 -0.40 10.77 -8.82
N ARG A 24 0.58 10.66 -9.71
CA ARG A 24 0.37 10.24 -11.10
C ARG A 24 -0.22 8.82 -11.15
N GLU A 25 0.40 7.88 -10.45
CA GLU A 25 -0.07 6.49 -10.38
C GLU A 25 -1.47 6.40 -9.73
N ALA A 26 -1.76 7.21 -8.69
CA ALA A 26 -3.11 7.28 -8.12
C ALA A 26 -4.16 7.75 -9.13
N CYS A 27 -3.78 8.67 -10.01
CA CYS A 27 -4.65 9.16 -11.08
C CYS A 27 -4.89 8.08 -12.14
N GLU A 28 -3.86 7.33 -12.52
CA GLU A 28 -3.96 6.25 -13.52
C GLU A 28 -4.77 5.06 -12.97
N GLU A 29 -4.47 4.60 -11.77
CA GLU A 29 -5.03 3.37 -11.21
C GLU A 29 -6.46 3.55 -10.66
N ILE A 30 -6.69 4.59 -9.85
CA ILE A 30 -7.94 4.78 -9.10
C ILE A 30 -8.71 6.04 -9.48
N GLY A 31 -8.22 6.80 -10.46
CA GLY A 31 -8.89 8.00 -10.97
C GLY A 31 -8.85 9.19 -10.01
N LEU A 32 -7.97 9.18 -9.00
CA LEU A 32 -7.79 10.30 -8.08
C LEU A 32 -7.08 11.44 -8.84
N PRO A 33 -7.68 12.65 -8.98
CA PRO A 33 -7.06 13.72 -9.77
C PRO A 33 -5.61 13.97 -9.35
N ASP A 34 -4.73 14.17 -10.32
CA ASP A 34 -3.28 14.40 -10.12
C ASP A 34 -2.98 15.76 -9.45
N ILE A 35 -1.73 16.04 -9.06
CA ILE A 35 -1.27 17.27 -8.36
C ILE A 35 -1.74 18.55 -9.07
N ASN A 36 -1.70 18.56 -10.41
CA ASN A 36 -2.07 19.73 -11.21
C ASN A 36 -3.55 19.76 -11.60
N GLN A 37 -4.35 18.81 -11.12
CA GLN A 37 -5.76 18.69 -11.43
C GLN A 37 -6.61 19.11 -10.23
N THR A 38 -7.72 19.80 -10.51
CA THR A 38 -8.65 20.25 -9.47
C THR A 38 -9.46 19.08 -8.94
N LEU A 39 -9.46 18.90 -7.61
CA LEU A 39 -10.38 17.98 -6.95
C LEU A 39 -11.77 18.62 -6.80
N PRO A 40 -12.86 17.84 -6.95
CA PRO A 40 -14.20 18.34 -6.66
C PRO A 40 -14.32 18.71 -5.18
N PRO A 41 -14.96 19.85 -4.81
CA PRO A 41 -15.24 20.17 -3.42
C PRO A 41 -16.07 19.07 -2.74
N PRO A 42 -15.87 18.77 -1.44
CA PRO A 42 -14.94 19.40 -0.50
C PRO A 42 -13.54 18.74 -0.47
N PHE A 43 -13.20 17.93 -1.48
CA PHE A 43 -12.01 17.09 -1.42
C PHE A 43 -10.72 17.88 -1.65
N ALA A 44 -9.70 17.57 -0.85
CA ALA A 44 -8.34 18.04 -1.05
C ALA A 44 -7.35 16.96 -0.59
N VAL A 45 -6.20 16.88 -1.23
CA VAL A 45 -5.11 15.97 -0.86
C VAL A 45 -3.98 16.79 -0.25
N GLU A 46 -3.70 16.56 1.02
CA GLU A 46 -2.57 17.16 1.73
C GLU A 46 -1.44 16.16 1.86
N HIS A 47 -0.27 16.46 1.31
CA HIS A 47 0.93 15.65 1.51
C HIS A 47 1.45 15.82 2.94
N LEU A 48 1.57 14.73 3.69
CA LEU A 48 2.07 14.76 5.06
C LEU A 48 3.57 14.46 5.11
N CYS A 49 3.98 13.31 4.58
CA CYS A 49 5.38 12.90 4.59
C CYS A 49 5.68 11.73 3.66
N GLU A 50 6.97 11.51 3.42
CA GLU A 50 7.51 10.26 2.88
C GLU A 50 8.11 9.44 4.02
N LEU A 51 7.78 8.15 4.08
CA LEU A 51 8.36 7.21 5.04
C LEU A 51 9.67 6.60 4.50
N PRO A 52 10.50 6.01 5.38
CA PRO A 52 11.69 5.28 4.96
C PRO A 52 11.38 4.22 3.90
N ALA A 53 12.23 4.14 2.87
CA ALA A 53 12.01 3.23 1.75
C ALA A 53 12.14 1.77 2.19
N ASN A 54 11.33 0.89 1.60
CA ASN A 54 11.39 -0.55 1.82
C ASN A 54 12.03 -1.24 0.61
N LEU A 55 12.74 -2.34 0.87
CA LEU A 55 13.40 -3.14 -0.17
C LEU A 55 12.70 -4.49 -0.32
N ALA A 56 12.28 -4.80 -1.55
CA ALA A 56 11.68 -6.09 -1.89
C ALA A 56 12.77 -7.14 -2.15
N LYS A 57 12.39 -8.42 -2.04
CA LYS A 57 13.23 -9.53 -2.52
C LYS A 57 13.58 -9.43 -4.00
N THR A 58 12.72 -8.77 -4.78
CA THR A 58 12.87 -8.54 -6.21
C THR A 58 13.74 -7.34 -6.56
N GLU A 59 14.44 -6.76 -5.58
CA GLU A 59 15.28 -5.57 -5.73
C GLU A 59 14.50 -4.29 -6.05
N LEU A 60 13.19 -4.32 -5.86
CA LEU A 60 12.35 -3.14 -5.95
C LEU A 60 12.49 -2.33 -4.66
N VAL A 61 12.83 -1.05 -4.80
CA VAL A 61 12.82 -0.09 -3.69
C VAL A 61 11.54 0.73 -3.81
N VAL A 62 10.80 0.82 -2.72
CA VAL A 62 9.53 1.56 -2.67
C VAL A 62 9.58 2.58 -1.55
N ARG A 63 9.34 3.85 -1.89
CA ARG A 63 9.20 4.97 -0.95
C ARG A 63 7.71 5.19 -0.65
N PRO A 64 7.21 4.88 0.55
CA PRO A 64 5.82 5.13 0.88
C PRO A 64 5.57 6.63 1.04
N CYS A 65 4.55 7.16 0.39
CA CYS A 65 4.07 8.53 0.60
C CYS A 65 2.76 8.50 1.38
N VAL A 66 2.64 9.36 2.39
CA VAL A 66 1.44 9.48 3.23
C VAL A 66 0.78 10.82 2.95
N ALA A 67 -0.49 10.78 2.60
CA ALA A 67 -1.31 11.94 2.38
C ALA A 67 -2.62 11.85 3.16
N LEU A 68 -3.15 13.00 3.56
CA LEU A 68 -4.49 13.14 4.11
C LEU A 68 -5.46 13.51 2.99
N LEU A 69 -6.48 12.67 2.79
CA LEU A 69 -7.62 13.03 1.98
C LEU A 69 -8.66 13.74 2.86
N HIS A 70 -8.78 15.04 2.66
CA HIS A 70 -9.83 15.87 3.23
C HIS A 70 -11.15 15.56 2.55
N SER A 71 -12.21 15.41 3.32
CA SER A 71 -13.56 15.15 2.82
C SER A 71 -14.62 16.06 3.48
N PHE A 72 -14.15 17.00 4.29
CA PHE A 72 -14.98 17.96 5.02
C PHE A 72 -14.39 19.36 4.84
N ASP A 73 -15.22 20.30 4.42
CA ASP A 73 -14.88 21.71 4.33
C ASP A 73 -15.49 22.45 5.53
N PRO A 74 -14.66 22.95 6.48
CA PRO A 74 -15.17 23.66 7.66
C PRO A 74 -15.78 25.03 7.34
N ALA A 75 -15.43 25.65 6.21
CA ALA A 75 -15.96 26.97 5.84
C ALA A 75 -17.38 26.88 5.28
N THR A 76 -17.67 25.85 4.48
CA THR A 76 -18.98 25.64 3.86
C THR A 76 -19.85 24.63 4.61
N GLY A 77 -19.25 23.82 5.48
CA GLY A 77 -19.91 22.70 6.17
C GLY A 77 -20.16 21.49 5.26
N MET A 78 -19.64 21.50 4.02
CA MET A 78 -19.79 20.37 3.11
C MET A 78 -19.02 19.16 3.61
N ASN A 79 -19.66 18.00 3.58
CA ASN A 79 -19.06 16.71 3.93
C ASN A 79 -19.46 15.70 2.85
N ALA A 80 -18.49 14.96 2.34
CA ALA A 80 -18.69 14.00 1.26
C ALA A 80 -18.00 12.68 1.60
N ASP A 81 -18.55 11.57 1.11
CA ASP A 81 -17.91 10.27 1.27
C ASP A 81 -16.94 10.00 0.10
N PRO A 82 -15.62 9.95 0.34
CA PRO A 82 -14.65 9.75 -0.74
C PRO A 82 -14.83 8.42 -1.49
N GLU A 83 -15.35 7.39 -0.84
CA GLU A 83 -15.54 6.07 -1.48
C GLU A 83 -16.59 6.12 -2.59
N THR A 84 -17.59 6.98 -2.47
CA THR A 84 -18.71 7.06 -3.42
C THR A 84 -18.63 8.29 -4.33
N GLU A 85 -18.07 9.40 -3.82
CA GLU A 85 -18.10 10.70 -4.51
C GLU A 85 -16.77 11.09 -5.16
N LEU A 86 -15.62 10.58 -4.67
CA LEU A 86 -14.30 10.95 -5.20
C LEU A 86 -13.63 9.90 -6.07
N ILE A 87 -13.88 8.60 -5.86
CA ILE A 87 -13.15 7.50 -6.51
C ILE A 87 -14.06 6.83 -7.56
N PRO A 88 -14.25 7.38 -8.78
CA PRO A 88 -15.33 6.95 -9.65
C PRO A 88 -14.79 6.12 -10.83
N ARG A 89 -13.47 5.96 -10.97
CA ARG A 89 -12.84 5.44 -12.19
C ARG A 89 -11.61 4.62 -11.87
N LEU A 90 -11.86 3.36 -11.51
CA LEU A 90 -10.82 2.36 -11.38
C LEU A 90 -10.43 1.86 -12.78
N ASP A 91 -9.13 1.83 -13.11
CA ASP A 91 -8.66 1.13 -14.31
C ASP A 91 -8.67 -0.37 -14.03
N ALA A 92 -9.55 -1.10 -14.71
CA ALA A 92 -9.68 -2.54 -14.53
C ALA A 92 -8.49 -3.36 -15.05
N ARG A 93 -7.57 -2.76 -15.79
CA ARG A 93 -6.31 -3.43 -16.18
C ARG A 93 -5.36 -3.56 -15.01
N GLU A 94 -5.47 -2.66 -14.03
CA GLU A 94 -4.50 -2.52 -12.94
C GLU A 94 -5.15 -2.74 -11.57
N VAL A 95 -6.42 -2.35 -11.41
CA VAL A 95 -7.15 -2.37 -10.14
C VAL A 95 -8.39 -3.24 -10.23
N ALA A 96 -8.39 -4.34 -9.46
CA ALA A 96 -9.54 -5.23 -9.34
C ALA A 96 -10.63 -4.68 -8.39
N ALA A 97 -10.21 -4.01 -7.31
CA ALA A 97 -11.08 -3.42 -6.31
C ALA A 97 -10.32 -2.40 -5.45
N VAL A 98 -11.07 -1.43 -4.92
CA VAL A 98 -10.62 -0.50 -3.88
C VAL A 98 -11.40 -0.78 -2.61
N PHE A 99 -10.74 -0.84 -1.46
CA PHE A 99 -11.38 -1.01 -0.17
C PHE A 99 -10.68 -0.17 0.89
N THR A 100 -11.38 0.09 2.00
CA THR A 100 -10.81 0.80 3.15
C THR A 100 -10.77 -0.09 4.39
N ALA A 101 -9.82 0.22 5.27
CA ALA A 101 -9.68 -0.40 6.57
C ALA A 101 -9.39 0.68 7.62
N ARG A 102 -9.82 0.44 8.86
CA ARG A 102 -9.50 1.36 9.96
C ARG A 102 -8.01 1.31 10.23
N PHE A 103 -7.38 2.48 10.13
CA PHE A 103 -5.92 2.55 10.21
C PHE A 103 -5.37 2.08 11.56
N ASP A 104 -6.11 2.31 12.65
CA ASP A 104 -5.70 1.88 13.99
C ASP A 104 -5.70 0.35 14.18
N ASP A 105 -6.47 -0.39 13.36
CA ASP A 105 -6.56 -1.85 13.43
C ASP A 105 -5.27 -2.54 12.97
N PHE A 106 -4.45 -1.86 12.16
CA PHE A 106 -3.13 -2.36 11.76
C PHE A 106 -2.11 -2.41 12.92
N LEU A 107 -2.47 -1.95 14.11
CA LEU A 107 -1.65 -2.10 15.32
C LEU A 107 -2.20 -3.16 16.29
N ARG A 108 -3.24 -3.90 15.90
CA ARG A 108 -3.98 -4.80 16.82
C ARG A 108 -4.00 -6.24 16.31
N ILE A 109 -3.84 -7.19 17.24
CA ILE A 109 -4.13 -8.61 16.99
C ILE A 109 -5.63 -8.82 16.74
N LYS A 110 -6.47 -8.08 17.47
CA LYS A 110 -7.92 -8.09 17.36
C LYS A 110 -8.40 -6.74 16.84
N ASN A 111 -9.03 -6.73 15.67
CA ASN A 111 -9.55 -5.50 15.08
C ASN A 111 -10.75 -4.94 15.85
N SER A 112 -11.17 -3.75 15.47
CA SER A 112 -12.34 -3.04 16.00
C SER A 112 -13.65 -3.82 15.91
N GLN A 113 -13.79 -4.74 14.94
CA GLN A 113 -14.95 -5.65 14.79
C GLN A 113 -14.85 -6.90 15.68
N GLY A 114 -13.78 -7.02 16.46
CA GLY A 114 -13.55 -8.15 17.35
C GLY A 114 -13.04 -9.42 16.68
N ARG A 115 -12.54 -9.34 15.44
CA ARG A 115 -11.89 -10.46 14.73
C ARG A 115 -10.42 -10.52 15.12
N GLY A 116 -9.96 -11.70 15.54
CA GLY A 116 -8.65 -11.92 16.15
C GLY A 116 -7.63 -12.60 15.25
N GLU A 117 -6.67 -13.30 15.87
CA GLU A 117 -5.70 -14.12 15.15
C GLU A 117 -6.38 -15.22 14.34
N GLY A 118 -5.93 -15.46 13.12
CA GLY A 118 -6.57 -16.41 12.21
C GLY A 118 -7.58 -15.76 11.25
N ASP A 119 -8.31 -14.77 11.76
CA ASP A 119 -9.42 -14.11 11.05
C ASP A 119 -9.09 -12.70 10.57
N TRP A 120 -8.38 -11.91 11.38
CA TRP A 120 -7.93 -10.55 11.06
C TRP A 120 -6.44 -10.50 10.79
N TYR A 121 -5.63 -11.07 11.68
CA TYR A 121 -4.17 -10.96 11.61
C TYR A 121 -3.49 -12.33 11.65
N LYS A 122 -2.45 -12.49 10.83
CA LYS A 122 -1.47 -13.59 10.91
C LYS A 122 -0.07 -13.00 10.73
N GLY A 123 0.85 -13.40 11.60
CA GLY A 123 2.25 -13.01 11.48
C GLY A 123 3.17 -14.21 11.46
N SER A 124 4.27 -14.12 10.72
CA SER A 124 5.34 -15.11 10.79
C SER A 124 6.71 -14.46 10.64
N TRP A 125 7.68 -14.96 11.40
CA TRP A 125 9.07 -14.61 11.15
C TRP A 125 9.56 -15.31 9.88
N SER A 126 10.15 -14.53 8.99
CA SER A 126 10.79 -15.01 7.78
C SER A 126 12.25 -14.59 7.81
N LEU A 127 13.15 -15.54 7.57
CA LEU A 127 14.54 -15.20 7.34
C LEU A 127 14.66 -14.57 5.95
N TRP A 128 15.13 -13.32 5.91
CA TRP A 128 15.43 -12.64 4.66
C TRP A 128 16.88 -12.15 4.69
N HIS A 129 17.73 -12.81 3.89
CA HIS A 129 19.16 -12.53 3.74
C HIS A 129 19.88 -12.20 5.06
N ASN A 130 19.80 -13.15 6.01
CA ASN A 130 20.46 -13.06 7.32
C ASN A 130 19.87 -12.01 8.30
N SER A 131 18.76 -11.38 7.94
CA SER A 131 17.97 -10.54 8.85
C SER A 131 16.59 -11.15 9.07
N ASN A 132 16.11 -11.12 10.31
CA ASN A 132 14.76 -11.56 10.63
C ASN A 132 13.77 -10.48 10.21
N TRP A 133 12.84 -10.87 9.34
CA TRP A 133 11.81 -10.00 8.84
C TRP A 133 10.44 -10.52 9.27
N ARG A 134 9.61 -9.64 9.83
CA ARG A 134 8.26 -10.01 10.22
C ARG A 134 7.32 -9.88 9.02
N MET A 135 6.83 -11.02 8.54
CA MET A 135 5.77 -11.08 7.54
C MET A 135 4.43 -10.84 8.22
N HIS A 136 3.78 -9.73 7.90
CA HIS A 136 2.43 -9.40 8.36
C HIS A 136 1.39 -9.78 7.31
N GLN A 137 0.23 -10.27 7.76
CA GLN A 137 -0.93 -10.55 6.92
C GLN A 137 -2.17 -10.07 7.64
N PHE A 138 -2.95 -9.22 6.98
CA PHE A 138 -4.23 -8.73 7.46
C PHE A 138 -5.34 -9.15 6.50
N PHE A 139 -6.52 -9.46 7.03
CA PHE A 139 -7.66 -9.99 6.29
C PHE A 139 -8.84 -9.04 6.45
N VAL A 140 -8.96 -8.08 5.54
CA VAL A 140 -9.96 -7.02 5.55
C VAL A 140 -11.27 -7.57 5.03
N SER A 141 -12.30 -7.55 5.88
CA SER A 141 -13.57 -8.23 5.62
C SER A 141 -14.66 -7.34 5.04
N ASN A 142 -14.38 -6.06 4.80
CA ASN A 142 -15.36 -5.07 4.34
C ASN A 142 -15.65 -5.22 2.84
N ALA A 143 -16.12 -6.40 2.42
CA ALA A 143 -16.61 -6.64 1.05
C ALA A 143 -17.78 -5.70 0.68
N ASP A 144 -18.55 -5.24 1.67
CA ASP A 144 -19.70 -4.35 1.45
C ASP A 144 -19.33 -2.92 1.01
N HIS A 145 -18.08 -2.50 1.22
CA HIS A 145 -17.59 -1.14 0.88
C HIS A 145 -16.50 -1.16 -0.20
N ALA A 146 -16.29 -2.30 -0.85
CA ALA A 146 -15.30 -2.39 -1.92
C ALA A 146 -15.86 -1.79 -3.22
N VAL A 147 -15.21 -0.74 -3.73
CA VAL A 147 -15.53 -0.15 -5.03
C VAL A 147 -14.87 -0.99 -6.13
N ARG A 148 -15.62 -1.31 -7.19
CA ARG A 148 -15.15 -2.17 -8.29
C ARG A 148 -15.33 -1.48 -9.65
N PRO A 149 -14.40 -1.65 -10.59
CA PRO A 149 -14.50 -1.02 -11.90
C PRO A 149 -15.68 -1.61 -12.69
N ARG A 150 -16.71 -0.83 -13.00
CA ARG A 150 -17.77 -1.21 -13.95
C ARG A 150 -17.67 -0.35 -15.20
N SER A 151 -17.67 -0.98 -16.37
CA SER A 151 -17.60 -0.26 -17.65
C SER A 151 -18.71 -0.74 -18.59
N PRO A 152 -19.58 0.15 -19.11
CA PRO A 152 -20.67 -0.23 -20.03
C PRO A 152 -20.18 -0.96 -21.30
N GLY A 153 -18.92 -0.73 -21.71
CA GLY A 153 -18.34 -1.29 -22.92
C GLY A 153 -17.48 -2.54 -22.74
N ASN A 154 -17.24 -3.02 -21.51
CA ASN A 154 -16.32 -4.12 -21.25
C ASN A 154 -17.02 -5.30 -20.56
N GLN A 155 -17.67 -6.16 -21.37
CA GLN A 155 -18.45 -7.30 -20.87
C GLN A 155 -17.60 -8.32 -20.11
N THR A 156 -16.37 -8.61 -20.57
CA THR A 156 -15.45 -9.55 -19.91
C THR A 156 -15.08 -9.09 -18.51
N GLN A 157 -14.78 -7.79 -18.37
CA GLN A 157 -14.50 -7.19 -17.07
C GLN A 157 -15.72 -7.23 -16.15
N ASN A 158 -16.90 -6.84 -16.64
CA ASN A 158 -18.12 -6.87 -15.84
C ASN A 158 -18.42 -8.30 -15.36
N ALA A 159 -18.19 -9.31 -16.20
CA ALA A 159 -18.33 -10.71 -15.82
C ALA A 159 -17.29 -11.13 -14.75
N ALA A 160 -16.06 -10.62 -14.79
CA ALA A 160 -15.05 -10.87 -13.75
C ALA A 160 -15.47 -10.24 -12.41
N VAL A 161 -15.99 -9.00 -12.43
CA VAL A 161 -16.54 -8.32 -11.26
C VAL A 161 -17.75 -9.07 -10.68
N GLU A 162 -18.66 -9.55 -11.52
CA GLU A 162 -19.80 -10.39 -11.10
C GLU A 162 -19.35 -11.74 -10.53
N THR A 163 -18.27 -12.32 -11.07
CA THR A 163 -17.71 -13.57 -10.54
C THR A 163 -17.11 -13.36 -9.15
N LEU A 164 -16.31 -12.29 -8.97
CA LEU A 164 -15.76 -11.92 -7.66
C LEU A 164 -16.89 -11.65 -6.65
N SER A 165 -17.91 -10.89 -7.06
CA SER A 165 -19.05 -10.58 -6.18
C SER A 165 -19.80 -11.85 -5.75
N ARG A 166 -20.04 -12.80 -6.66
CA ARG A 166 -20.64 -14.11 -6.33
C ARG A 166 -19.75 -14.96 -5.41
N GLN A 167 -18.43 -14.91 -5.58
CA GLN A 167 -17.49 -15.61 -4.70
C GLN A 167 -17.48 -15.03 -3.29
N GLU A 168 -17.65 -13.72 -3.14
CA GLU A 168 -17.80 -13.07 -1.84
C GLU A 168 -19.14 -13.41 -1.18
N GLU A 169 -20.26 -13.31 -1.92
CA GLU A 169 -21.61 -13.65 -1.44
C GLU A 169 -21.71 -15.12 -1.00
N SER A 170 -21.02 -16.02 -1.69
CA SER A 170 -20.95 -17.44 -1.33
C SER A 170 -19.93 -17.76 -0.24
N GLY A 171 -19.20 -16.76 0.26
CA GLY A 171 -18.19 -16.92 1.32
C GLY A 171 -16.89 -17.60 0.86
N GLN A 172 -16.70 -17.80 -0.46
CA GLN A 172 -15.46 -18.36 -1.02
C GLN A 172 -14.28 -17.39 -0.93
N VAL A 173 -14.55 -16.07 -0.99
CA VAL A 173 -13.55 -15.02 -0.74
C VAL A 173 -14.07 -14.13 0.39
N PRO A 174 -13.85 -14.51 1.66
CA PRO A 174 -14.44 -13.77 2.77
C PRO A 174 -13.70 -12.44 3.04
N HIS A 175 -12.45 -12.29 2.60
CA HIS A 175 -11.56 -11.18 2.97
C HIS A 175 -10.58 -10.77 1.88
N TYR A 176 -10.28 -9.47 1.79
CA TYR A 176 -9.13 -8.92 1.09
C TYR A 176 -7.86 -9.10 1.94
N ARG A 177 -6.83 -9.72 1.38
CA ARG A 177 -5.57 -10.00 2.09
C ARG A 177 -4.54 -8.91 1.82
N VAL A 178 -4.17 -8.17 2.86
CA VAL A 178 -3.05 -7.21 2.84
C VAL A 178 -1.83 -7.88 3.45
N PHE A 179 -0.77 -8.08 2.67
CA PHE A 179 0.40 -8.82 3.12
C PHE A 179 1.71 -8.28 2.53
N GLY A 180 2.84 -8.86 2.95
CA GLY A 180 4.13 -8.54 2.38
C GLY A 180 4.57 -7.10 2.68
N MET A 181 5.19 -6.46 1.69
CA MET A 181 5.74 -5.12 1.85
C MET A 181 4.65 -4.10 2.20
N THR A 182 3.48 -4.17 1.55
CA THR A 182 2.36 -3.27 1.82
C THR A 182 1.91 -3.36 3.28
N ALA A 183 1.76 -4.57 3.82
CA ALA A 183 1.38 -4.74 5.22
C ALA A 183 2.43 -4.14 6.18
N ARG A 184 3.72 -4.28 5.89
CA ARG A 184 4.78 -3.66 6.69
C ARG A 184 4.71 -2.14 6.63
N MET A 185 4.58 -1.55 5.45
CA MET A 185 4.45 -0.09 5.29
C MET A 185 3.26 0.45 6.09
N LEU A 186 2.14 -0.27 6.13
CA LEU A 186 0.96 0.14 6.89
C LEU A 186 1.15 0.04 8.39
N VAL A 187 1.83 -1.00 8.88
CA VAL A 187 2.22 -1.10 10.29
C VAL A 187 3.14 0.06 10.66
N ASP A 188 4.17 0.32 9.86
CA ASP A 188 5.13 1.40 10.06
C ASP A 188 4.44 2.78 10.07
N ALA A 189 3.59 3.05 9.09
CA ALA A 189 2.83 4.28 9.01
C ALA A 189 1.88 4.45 10.22
N ALA A 190 1.20 3.38 10.63
CA ALA A 190 0.29 3.43 11.78
C ALA A 190 1.05 3.66 13.09
N ARG A 191 2.24 3.06 13.26
CA ARG A 191 3.10 3.29 14.43
C ARG A 191 3.47 4.75 14.57
N VAL A 192 3.84 5.39 13.45
CA VAL A 192 4.17 6.83 13.41
C VAL A 192 2.92 7.66 13.72
N ALA A 193 1.81 7.40 13.04
CA ALA A 193 0.58 8.19 13.18
C ALA A 193 -0.04 8.14 14.58
N TYR A 194 -0.02 6.97 15.22
CA TYR A 194 -0.61 6.77 16.55
C TYR A 194 0.42 6.82 17.69
N ALA A 195 1.70 7.04 17.38
CA ALA A 195 2.81 7.00 18.34
C ALA A 195 2.76 5.75 19.23
N ARG A 196 2.48 4.58 18.63
CA ARG A 196 2.19 3.34 19.36
C ARG A 196 2.73 2.12 18.62
N ASP A 197 3.45 1.26 19.34
CA ASP A 197 3.86 -0.04 18.80
C ASP A 197 2.69 -1.01 18.67
N PRO A 198 2.72 -1.93 17.69
CA PRO A 198 1.65 -2.90 17.51
C PRO A 198 1.61 -3.90 18.67
N GLY A 199 0.43 -4.40 18.99
CA GLY A 199 0.21 -5.44 19.99
C GLY A 199 0.71 -6.84 19.57
N PHE A 200 1.58 -6.93 18.56
CA PHE A 200 2.15 -8.16 18.03
C PHE A 200 3.63 -7.96 17.66
N GLU A 201 4.31 -9.06 17.39
CA GLU A 201 5.71 -9.07 16.95
C GLU A 201 5.90 -8.25 15.67
N HIS A 202 6.94 -7.42 15.62
CA HIS A 202 7.25 -6.51 14.51
C HIS A 202 8.76 -6.22 14.44
N ASN A 203 9.22 -5.68 13.32
CA ASN A 203 10.57 -5.14 13.20
C ASN A 203 10.68 -3.82 13.99
N SER A 204 11.76 -3.64 14.76
CA SER A 204 11.94 -2.45 15.60
C SER A 204 12.14 -1.16 14.79
N HIS A 205 12.79 -1.26 13.62
CA HIS A 205 13.09 -0.14 12.73
C HIS A 205 12.06 0.03 11.61
N PHE A 206 12.04 1.23 11.02
CA PHE A 206 11.21 1.60 9.87
C PHE A 206 11.98 1.43 8.55
N GLY A 207 11.35 0.82 7.55
CA GLY A 207 11.96 0.63 6.22
C GLY A 207 13.34 -0.04 6.24
N ASP A 208 14.10 0.11 5.16
CA ASP A 208 15.37 -0.60 4.90
C ASP A 208 16.46 0.33 4.33
N GLU A 209 16.40 1.64 4.64
CA GLU A 209 17.31 2.67 4.10
C GLU A 209 18.80 2.32 4.24
N GLU A 210 19.21 1.79 5.39
CA GLU A 210 20.59 1.38 5.62
C GLU A 210 21.04 0.30 4.64
N MET A 211 20.20 -0.71 4.43
CA MET A 211 20.46 -1.82 3.51
C MET A 211 20.47 -1.34 2.06
N ILE A 212 19.52 -0.48 1.68
CA ILE A 212 19.45 0.14 0.36
C ILE A 212 20.73 0.94 0.08
N SER A 213 21.18 1.75 1.03
CA SER A 213 22.42 2.52 0.94
C SER A 213 23.65 1.62 0.72
N LYS A 214 23.77 0.53 1.51
CA LYS A 214 24.84 -0.45 1.38
C LYS A 214 24.84 -1.16 0.03
N LEU A 215 23.67 -1.54 -0.48
CA LEU A 215 23.53 -2.15 -1.80
C LEU A 215 23.90 -1.20 -2.93
N ARG A 216 23.51 0.08 -2.84
CA ARG A 216 23.95 1.11 -3.80
C ARG A 216 25.46 1.29 -3.82
N ARG A 217 26.13 1.28 -2.65
CA ARG A 217 27.60 1.34 -2.57
C ARG A 217 28.29 0.14 -3.23
N LEU A 218 27.63 -1.02 -3.28
CA LEU A 218 28.09 -2.20 -4.01
C LEU A 218 27.78 -2.15 -5.52
N GLY A 219 27.20 -1.05 -6.03
CA GLY A 219 26.80 -0.92 -7.42
C GLY A 219 25.54 -1.71 -7.78
N ARG A 220 24.73 -2.09 -6.79
CA ARG A 220 23.39 -2.68 -7.00
C ARG A 220 22.32 -1.58 -7.07
N LEU A 221 21.10 -1.96 -7.44
CA LEU A 221 19.93 -1.07 -7.54
C LEU A 221 20.13 0.06 -8.57
N SER A 222 20.79 -0.25 -9.69
CA SER A 222 20.94 0.68 -10.81
C SER A 222 19.64 0.84 -11.61
N GLU A 223 19.50 1.97 -12.31
CA GLU A 223 18.32 2.31 -13.14
C GLU A 223 17.91 1.20 -14.11
N LYS A 224 18.90 0.54 -14.72
CA LYS A 224 18.70 -0.64 -15.56
C LYS A 224 19.14 -1.88 -14.78
N ARG A 225 18.22 -2.84 -14.66
CA ARG A 225 18.55 -4.17 -14.14
C ARG A 225 19.38 -4.92 -15.18
N ARG A 226 20.56 -5.41 -14.79
CA ARG A 226 21.35 -6.28 -15.67
C ARG A 226 20.81 -7.71 -15.58
N PRO A 227 20.53 -8.38 -16.72
CA PRO A 227 20.11 -9.78 -16.72
C PRO A 227 21.14 -10.65 -15.98
N GLY A 228 20.67 -11.48 -15.05
CA GLY A 228 21.53 -12.36 -14.22
C GLY A 228 22.07 -11.73 -12.93
N GLU A 229 21.90 -10.42 -12.72
CA GLU A 229 22.14 -9.81 -11.40
C GLU A 229 20.92 -10.05 -10.51
N GLU A 230 20.96 -11.14 -9.76
CA GLU A 230 20.04 -11.39 -8.65
C GLU A 230 20.69 -11.04 -7.31
N LEU A 231 19.87 -10.65 -6.36
CA LEU A 231 20.25 -10.33 -5.01
C LEU A 231 20.53 -11.64 -4.28
N THR A 232 21.75 -12.15 -4.48
CA THR A 232 22.20 -13.39 -3.86
C THR A 232 22.45 -13.19 -2.36
N ARG A 233 22.40 -14.29 -1.61
CA ARG A 233 22.81 -14.31 -0.19
C ARG A 233 24.21 -13.70 0.00
N GLU A 234 25.14 -14.04 -0.88
CA GLU A 234 26.52 -13.53 -0.83
C GLU A 234 26.60 -12.01 -1.05
N THR A 235 25.78 -11.46 -1.96
CA THR A 235 25.69 -10.00 -2.16
C THR A 235 25.21 -9.28 -0.91
N MET A 236 24.22 -9.85 -0.22
CA MET A 236 23.69 -9.29 1.03
C MET A 236 24.67 -9.43 2.19
N GLU A 237 25.40 -10.54 2.28
CA GLU A 237 26.47 -10.70 3.28
C GLU A 237 27.61 -9.71 3.05
N ARG A 238 27.96 -9.41 1.80
CA ARG A 238 28.91 -8.35 1.45
C ARG A 238 28.36 -6.98 1.83
N ALA A 239 27.09 -6.71 1.58
CA ALA A 239 26.44 -5.44 1.93
C ALA A 239 26.43 -5.24 3.45
N ALA A 240 26.08 -6.28 4.23
CA ALA A 240 26.04 -6.24 5.69
C ALA A 240 27.40 -5.93 6.34
N LYS A 241 28.50 -6.29 5.68
CA LYS A 241 29.88 -6.02 6.15
C LYS A 241 30.38 -4.61 5.82
N LEU A 242 29.67 -3.85 4.99
CA LEU A 242 30.00 -2.45 4.74
C LEU A 242 29.58 -1.61 5.95
N SER A 243 30.53 -0.81 6.46
CA SER A 243 30.31 0.19 7.51
C SER A 243 29.74 1.50 6.97
#